data_AF-A0A8T5PYP5-F1
#
_entry.id   AF-A0A8T5PYP5-F1
#
_cell.length_a   1.000
_cell.length_b   1.000
_cell.length_c   1.000
_cell.angle_alpha   90.00
_cell.angle_beta   90.00
_cell.angle_gamma   90.00
#
_symmetry.space_group_name_H-M   'P 1'
#
loop_
_entity.id
_entity.type
_entity.pdbx_description
1 polymer ?
#
loop_
_entity_poly.entity_id
_entity_poly.type
_entity_poly.pdbx_seq_one_letter_code
_entity_poly.pdbx_strand_id
1 'polypeptide(L)'
;VMLFVAESWKYKLYSVLVKEFDKTRDFKKIMDTVMKDEDLRQHGKDATKIIQQLIKSGKTIEAPLSAEIELQVLNESKEFLEREYKCKVVVQKAADSKEVKAKQALPSKPAILAR
;
A
#
# COMPACT_ATOMS: atom_id res chain seq x y z
N VAL A 1 -6.34 8.29 16.98
CA VAL A 1 -5.89 8.19 15.56
C VAL A 1 -5.32 6.81 15.31
N MET A 2 -5.79 6.12 14.29
CA MET A 2 -5.24 4.83 13.86
C MET A 2 -4.56 4.99 12.51
N LEU A 3 -3.35 4.45 12.40
CA LEU A 3 -2.55 4.40 11.18
C LEU A 3 -2.47 2.95 10.73
N PHE A 4 -2.83 2.71 9.47
CA PHE A 4 -2.80 1.38 8.88
C PHE A 4 -1.69 1.27 7.84
N VAL A 5 -0.79 0.32 8.05
CA VAL A 5 0.23 -0.08 7.08
C VAL A 5 -0.41 -1.01 6.06
N ALA A 6 -0.07 -0.85 4.79
CA ALA A 6 -0.62 -1.67 3.71
C ALA A 6 -0.37 -3.17 3.92
N GLU A 7 -1.17 -4.00 3.25
CA GLU A 7 -0.93 -5.45 3.25
C GLU A 7 0.29 -5.83 2.40
N SER A 8 0.98 -6.89 2.80
CA SER A 8 2.21 -7.39 2.17
C SER A 8 2.08 -7.59 0.65
N TRP A 9 0.94 -8.09 0.18
CA TRP A 9 0.69 -8.33 -1.24
C TRP A 9 0.70 -7.03 -2.07
N LYS A 10 0.34 -5.88 -1.48
CA LYS A 10 0.38 -4.58 -2.17
C LYS A 10 1.81 -4.11 -2.41
N TYR A 11 2.74 -4.42 -1.49
CA TYR A 11 4.17 -4.15 -1.69
C TYR A 11 4.73 -4.97 -2.84
N LYS A 12 4.33 -6.25 -2.91
CA LYS A 12 4.69 -7.14 -4.02
C LYS A 12 4.13 -6.62 -5.34
N LEU A 13 2.86 -6.21 -5.35
CA LEU A 13 2.23 -5.58 -6.51
C LEU A 13 3.03 -4.36 -6.96
N TYR A 14 3.28 -3.40 -6.09
CA TYR A 14 4.02 -2.18 -6.42
C TYR A 14 5.43 -2.48 -6.93
N SER A 15 6.14 -3.45 -6.35
CA SER A 15 7.45 -3.88 -6.85
C SER A 15 7.40 -4.42 -8.29
N VAL A 16 6.36 -5.18 -8.63
CA VAL A 16 6.13 -5.64 -10.01
C VAL A 16 5.78 -4.46 -10.92
N LEU A 17 4.90 -3.57 -10.46
CA LEU A 17 4.48 -2.39 -11.22
C LEU A 17 5.66 -1.48 -11.54
N VAL A 18 6.55 -1.18 -10.59
CA VAL A 18 7.73 -0.34 -10.86
C VAL A 18 8.58 -0.91 -11.99
N LYS A 19 8.79 -2.23 -12.03
CA LYS A 19 9.55 -2.91 -13.10
C LYS A 19 8.81 -2.92 -14.44
N GLU A 20 7.49 -3.07 -14.41
CA GLU A 20 6.66 -3.12 -15.61
C GLU A 20 6.47 -1.72 -16.21
N PHE A 21 6.18 -0.71 -15.39
CA PHE A 21 5.96 0.68 -15.81
C PHE A 21 7.19 1.31 -16.47
N ASP A 22 8.38 0.84 -16.12
CA ASP A 22 9.64 1.20 -16.79
C ASP A 22 9.70 0.67 -18.24
N LYS A 23 9.12 -0.50 -18.48
CA LYS A 23 9.09 -1.16 -19.81
C LYS A 23 7.86 -0.79 -20.63
N THR A 24 6.72 -0.60 -19.97
CA THR A 24 5.40 -0.61 -20.61
C THR A 24 4.36 -0.03 -19.64
N ARG A 25 3.53 0.89 -20.15
CA ARG A 25 2.37 1.42 -19.41
C ARG A 25 1.05 0.79 -19.85
N ASP A 26 1.11 -0.32 -20.59
CA ASP A 26 -0.07 -1.06 -21.03
C ASP A 26 -0.67 -1.88 -19.89
N PHE A 27 -1.91 -1.53 -19.52
CA PHE A 27 -2.68 -2.24 -18.51
C PHE A 27 -2.72 -3.76 -18.74
N LYS A 28 -2.86 -4.19 -19.99
CA LYS A 28 -3.05 -5.61 -20.34
C LYS A 28 -1.79 -6.45 -20.08
N LYS A 29 -0.60 -5.91 -20.39
CA LYS A 29 0.69 -6.57 -20.13
C LYS A 29 0.98 -6.63 -18.63
N ILE A 30 0.75 -5.51 -17.94
CA ILE A 30 0.90 -5.42 -16.48
C ILE A 30 0.01 -6.46 -15.78
N MET A 31 -1.26 -6.55 -16.19
CA MET A 31 -2.19 -7.50 -15.62
C MET A 31 -1.77 -8.95 -15.90
N ASP A 32 -1.25 -9.26 -17.09
CA ASP A 32 -0.74 -10.59 -17.42
C ASP A 32 0.39 -11.02 -16.46
N THR A 33 1.33 -10.11 -16.17
CA THR A 33 2.41 -10.35 -15.21
C THR A 33 1.89 -10.51 -13.78
N VAL A 34 0.95 -9.65 -13.35
CA VAL A 34 0.34 -9.73 -12.02
C VAL A 34 -0.45 -11.03 -11.84
N MET A 35 -1.11 -11.52 -12.89
CA MET A 35 -1.87 -12.78 -12.84
C MET A 35 -1.01 -14.04 -12.83
N LYS A 36 0.27 -13.95 -13.21
CA LYS A 36 1.24 -15.06 -13.07
C LYS A 36 1.62 -15.31 -11.61
N ASP A 37 1.46 -14.31 -10.75
CA ASP A 37 1.78 -14.41 -9.34
C ASP A 37 0.54 -14.86 -8.55
N GLU A 38 0.59 -16.05 -7.94
CA GLU A 38 -0.57 -16.69 -7.31
C GLU A 38 -1.12 -15.86 -6.13
N ASP A 39 -0.22 -15.22 -5.38
CA ASP A 39 -0.53 -14.35 -4.24
C ASP A 39 -1.21 -13.04 -4.66
N LEU A 40 -0.87 -12.50 -5.84
CA LEU A 40 -1.54 -11.32 -6.38
C LEU A 40 -2.85 -11.68 -7.08
N ARG A 41 -2.92 -12.89 -7.65
CA ARG A 41 -4.11 -13.40 -8.35
C ARG A 41 -5.31 -13.53 -7.41
N GLN A 42 -5.10 -13.92 -6.15
CA GLN A 42 -6.16 -13.94 -5.14
C GLN A 42 -6.77 -12.55 -4.90
N HIS A 43 -5.97 -11.49 -5.09
CA HIS A 43 -6.36 -10.08 -4.95
C HIS A 43 -6.58 -9.40 -6.31
N GLY A 44 -6.78 -10.16 -7.39
CA GLY A 44 -6.78 -9.64 -8.77
C GLY A 44 -7.80 -8.52 -9.03
N LYS A 45 -8.95 -8.52 -8.35
CA LYS A 45 -9.96 -7.45 -8.45
C LYS A 45 -9.44 -6.12 -7.88
N ASP A 46 -8.86 -6.15 -6.69
CA ASP A 46 -8.26 -4.96 -6.06
C ASP A 46 -7.00 -4.52 -6.79
N ALA A 47 -6.15 -5.46 -7.21
CA ALA A 47 -4.96 -5.19 -8.02
C ALA A 47 -5.33 -4.46 -9.32
N THR A 48 -6.35 -4.94 -10.04
CA THR A 48 -6.87 -4.28 -11.26
C THR A 48 -7.23 -2.82 -11.00
N LYS A 49 -7.95 -2.54 -9.92
CA LYS A 49 -8.38 -1.18 -9.56
C LYS A 49 -7.18 -0.28 -9.26
N ILE A 50 -6.20 -0.80 -8.51
CA ILE A 50 -4.95 -0.09 -8.19
C ILE A 50 -4.18 0.24 -9.47
N ILE A 51 -3.97 -0.74 -10.36
CA ILE A 51 -3.25 -0.56 -11.62
C ILE A 51 -3.95 0.49 -12.49
N GLN A 52 -5.26 0.41 -12.65
CA GLN A 52 -6.02 1.39 -13.43
C GLN A 52 -5.90 2.80 -12.86
N GLN A 53 -5.96 2.95 -11.53
CA GLN A 53 -5.76 4.26 -10.89
C GLN A 53 -4.34 4.79 -11.11
N LEU A 54 -3.33 3.94 -11.05
CA LEU A 54 -1.94 4.34 -11.28
C LEU A 54 -1.69 4.77 -12.73
N ILE A 55 -2.18 3.99 -13.70
CA ILE A 55 -2.09 4.35 -15.12
C ILE A 55 -2.82 5.67 -15.38
N LYS A 56 -4.06 5.83 -14.88
CA LYS A 56 -4.83 7.07 -15.02
C LYS A 56 -4.15 8.26 -14.35
N SER A 57 -3.52 8.05 -13.20
CA SER A 57 -2.83 9.12 -12.48
C SER A 57 -1.54 9.54 -13.17
N GLY A 58 -0.96 8.71 -14.05
CA GLY A 58 0.27 9.00 -14.81
C GLY A 58 1.52 9.21 -13.95
N LYS A 59 1.42 8.99 -12.62
CA LYS A 59 2.50 9.24 -11.67
C LYS A 59 3.57 8.18 -11.78
N THR A 60 4.82 8.62 -11.70
CA THR A 60 5.95 7.72 -11.46
C THR A 60 5.73 7.02 -10.13
N ILE A 61 5.84 5.69 -10.16
CA ILE A 61 5.75 4.84 -8.99
C ILE A 61 7.17 4.60 -8.53
N GLU A 62 7.44 4.88 -7.27
CA GLU A 62 8.72 4.57 -6.64
C GLU A 62 8.67 3.17 -6.04
N ALA A 63 9.85 2.54 -5.91
CA ALA A 63 9.96 1.25 -5.23
C ALA A 63 9.40 1.39 -3.81
N PRO A 64 8.42 0.56 -3.42
CA PRO A 64 7.85 0.65 -2.09
C PRO A 64 8.91 0.22 -1.06
N LEU A 65 8.97 0.91 0.08
CA LEU A 65 9.74 0.47 1.23
C LEU A 65 9.18 -0.87 1.76
N SER A 66 9.98 -1.68 2.43
CA SER A 66 9.46 -2.91 3.05
C SER A 66 8.39 -2.58 4.09
N ALA A 67 7.33 -3.39 4.16
CA ALA A 67 6.23 -3.22 5.12
C ALA A 67 6.71 -3.13 6.57
N GLU A 68 7.80 -3.85 6.90
CA GLU A 68 8.44 -3.84 8.21
C GLU A 68 9.11 -2.50 8.52
N ILE A 69 9.81 -1.92 7.55
CA ILE A 69 10.47 -0.62 7.69
C ILE A 69 9.42 0.48 7.85
N GLU A 70 8.36 0.48 7.03
CA GLU A 70 7.26 1.45 7.19
C GLU A 70 6.62 1.34 8.57
N LEU A 71 6.37 0.13 9.05
CA LEU A 71 5.78 -0.08 10.38
C LEU A 71 6.71 0.40 11.49
N GLN A 72 8.02 0.12 11.38
CA GLN A 72 9.00 0.56 12.37
C GLN A 72 9.08 2.08 12.42
N VAL A 73 9.24 2.74 11.27
CA VAL A 73 9.32 4.21 11.17
C VAL A 73 8.06 4.88 11.74
N LEU A 74 6.88 4.32 11.45
CA LEU A 74 5.62 4.82 12.00
C LEU A 74 5.51 4.62 13.51
N ASN A 75 6.05 3.51 14.04
CA ASN A 75 6.10 3.28 15.48
C ASN A 75 7.10 4.20 16.17
N GLU A 76 8.28 4.44 15.59
CA GLU A 76 9.26 5.40 16.12
C GLU A 76 8.69 6.83 16.10
N SER A 77 7.95 7.17 15.05
CA SER A 77 7.27 8.47 14.93
C SER A 77 6.03 8.59 15.80
N LYS A 78 5.54 7.49 16.38
CA LYS A 78 4.30 7.47 17.17
C LYS A 78 4.39 8.43 18.35
N GLU A 79 5.46 8.35 19.14
CA GLU A 79 5.63 9.20 20.33
C GLU A 79 5.66 10.69 19.96
N PHE A 80 6.30 11.03 18.85
CA PHE A 80 6.33 12.39 18.32
C PHE A 80 4.92 12.86 17.94
N LEU A 81 4.17 12.06 17.17
CA LEU A 81 2.81 12.37 16.75
C LEU A 81 1.83 12.45 17.93
N GLU A 82 1.97 11.59 18.93
CA GLU A 82 1.12 11.62 20.13
C GLU A 82 1.34 12.90 20.94
N ARG A 83 2.59 13.38 21.03
CA ARG A 83 2.93 14.64 21.72
C ARG A 83 2.44 15.86 20.94
N GLU A 84 2.70 15.90 19.63
CA GLU A 84 2.35 17.05 18.78
C GLU A 84 0.83 17.22 18.66
N TYR A 85 0.11 16.13 18.39
CA TYR A 85 -1.33 16.17 18.16
C TYR A 85 -2.17 15.93 19.43
N LYS A 86 -1.53 15.69 20.59
CA LYS A 86 -2.18 15.34 21.87
C LYS A 86 -3.24 14.23 21.71
N CYS A 87 -2.98 13.28 20.83
CA CYS A 87 -3.91 12.23 20.43
C CYS A 87 -3.25 10.87 20.59
N LYS A 88 -4.00 9.83 20.98
CA LYS A 88 -3.48 8.46 20.99
C LYS A 88 -3.30 7.94 19.55
N VAL A 89 -2.08 7.54 19.19
CA VAL A 89 -1.75 7.00 17.86
C VAL A 89 -1.54 5.50 17.96
N VAL A 90 -2.25 4.74 17.13
CA VAL A 90 -2.14 3.28 17.09
C VAL A 90 -1.75 2.88 15.67
N VAL A 91 -0.60 2.24 15.51
CA VAL A 91 -0.12 1.71 14.23
C VAL A 91 -0.49 0.23 14.15
N GLN A 92 -1.22 -0.17 13.12
CA GLN A 92 -1.61 -1.56 12.88
C GLN A 92 -1.39 -1.96 11.42
N LYS A 93 -1.20 -3.26 11.19
CA LYS A 93 -1.19 -3.83 9.84
C LYS A 93 -2.62 -3.88 9.30
N ALA A 94 -2.82 -3.54 8.03
CA ALA A 94 -4.15 -3.59 7.42
C ALA A 94 -4.76 -5.00 7.42
N ALA A 95 -3.93 -6.04 7.38
CA ALA A 95 -4.35 -7.44 7.44
C ALA A 95 -5.01 -7.81 8.80
N ASP A 96 -4.64 -7.13 9.88
CA ASP A 96 -5.11 -7.42 11.24
C ASP A 96 -6.38 -6.60 11.60
N SER A 97 -6.71 -5.59 10.80
CA SER A 97 -7.81 -4.68 11.08
C SER A 97 -9.07 -5.03 10.28
N LYS A 98 -10.23 -5.03 10.95
CA LYS A 98 -11.55 -5.22 10.32
C LYS A 98 -12.11 -3.94 9.68
N GLU A 99 -11.41 -2.81 9.83
CA GLU A 99 -11.90 -1.51 9.37
C GLU A 99 -11.79 -1.36 7.83
N VAL A 100 -12.85 -0.84 7.20
CA VAL A 100 -12.88 -0.62 5.74
C VAL A 100 -11.79 0.34 5.27
N LYS A 101 -11.37 1.30 6.12
CA LYS A 101 -10.27 2.22 5.83
C LYS A 101 -8.90 1.54 5.78
N ALA A 102 -8.70 0.43 6.50
CA ALA A 102 -7.44 -0.31 6.46
C ALA A 102 -7.16 -0.86 5.05
N LYS A 103 -8.20 -1.27 4.33
CA LYS A 103 -8.11 -1.72 2.92
C LYS A 103 -7.66 -0.63 1.96
N GLN A 104 -7.77 0.64 2.34
CA GLN A 104 -7.32 1.77 1.51
C GLN A 104 -5.84 2.12 1.72
N ALA A 105 -5.16 1.50 2.70
CA ALA A 105 -3.74 1.70 2.90
C ALA A 105 -2.97 1.23 1.67
N LEU A 106 -2.10 2.08 1.16
CA LEU A 106 -1.20 1.80 0.04
C LEU A 106 0.25 1.86 0.54
N PRO A 107 1.17 1.11 -0.08
CA PRO A 107 2.58 1.22 0.27
C PRO A 107 3.06 2.67 0.03
N SER A 108 3.89 3.19 0.95
CA SER A 108 4.26 4.61 1.07
C SER A 108 3.11 5.59 1.34
N LYS A 109 1.88 5.11 1.54
CA LYS A 109 0.67 5.91 1.83
C LYS A 109 -0.20 5.19 2.87
N PRO A 110 0.19 5.24 4.15
CA PRO A 110 -0.60 4.62 5.22
C PRO A 110 -1.99 5.26 5.29
N ALA A 111 -3.00 4.44 5.57
CA ALA A 111 -4.35 4.95 5.75
C ALA A 111 -4.53 5.51 7.17
N ILE A 112 -5.22 6.65 7.28
CA ILE A 112 -5.45 7.32 8.55
C ILE A 112 -6.93 7.24 8.91
N LEU A 113 -7.21 6.82 10.14
CA LEU A 113 -8.53 6.87 10.75
C LEU A 113 -8.42 7.68 12.05
N ALA A 114 -8.75 8.96 11.96
CA ALA A 114 -9.04 9.79 13.12
C ALA A 114 -10.51 9.57 13.53
N ARG A 115 -10.72 9.34 14.82
CA ARG A 115 -12.01 9.39 15.52
C ARG A 115 -11.85 10.37 16.67
#